data_AF-A0A7J8BAT7-F1
#
_entry.id   AF-A0A7J8BAT7-F1
#
_cell.length_a   1.000
_cell.length_b   1.000
_cell.length_c   1.000
_cell.angle_alpha   90.00
_cell.angle_beta   90.00
_cell.angle_gamma   90.00
#
_symmetry.space_group_name_H-M   'P 1'
#
loop_
_entity.id
_entity.type
_entity.pdbx_description
1 polymer ?
#
loop_
_entity_poly.entity_id
_entity_poly.type
_entity_poly.pdbx_seq_one_letter_code
_entity_poly.pdbx_strand_id
1 'polypeptide(L)'
;MRKPARRKKPYECSECGRIFKHKTDHIRHQRVHTGEKPFQCDQCGKTFRHSSDVTKHQRIHTGEKPFKCGCESRPPRSKTFPMKYA
;
A
#
# COMPACT_ATOMS: atom_id res chain seq x y z
N MET A 1 -39.32 -9.88 -0.50
CA MET A 1 -38.71 -8.53 -0.43
C MET A 1 -37.29 -8.65 0.13
N ARG A 2 -36.25 -8.24 -0.61
CA ARG A 2 -34.86 -8.21 -0.09
C ARG A 2 -34.68 -6.91 0.69
N LYS A 3 -34.62 -6.98 2.02
CA LYS A 3 -34.33 -5.80 2.86
C LYS A 3 -32.95 -5.24 2.47
N PRO A 4 -32.79 -3.93 2.23
CA PRO A 4 -31.47 -3.36 1.99
C PRO A 4 -30.65 -3.52 3.27
N ALA A 5 -29.58 -4.31 3.21
CA ALA A 5 -28.62 -4.39 4.29
C ALA A 5 -28.05 -2.98 4.50
N ARG A 6 -28.47 -2.31 5.59
CA ARG A 6 -27.89 -1.05 6.05
C ARG A 6 -26.38 -1.30 6.12
N ARG A 7 -25.61 -0.68 5.24
CA ARG A 7 -24.15 -0.80 5.23
C ARG A 7 -23.64 -0.15 6.51
N LYS A 8 -23.68 -0.88 7.63
CA LYS A 8 -22.99 -0.50 8.85
C LYS A 8 -21.52 -0.41 8.44
N LYS A 9 -21.00 0.81 8.39
CA LYS A 9 -19.57 1.08 8.29
C LYS A 9 -19.14 1.49 9.71
N PRO A 10 -18.82 0.52 10.58
CA PRO A 10 -18.66 0.78 12.02
C PRO A 10 -17.28 1.34 12.35
N TYR A 11 -16.33 1.29 11.42
CA TYR A 11 -14.92 1.51 11.72
C TYR A 11 -14.51 2.90 11.27
N GLU A 12 -14.70 3.87 12.15
CA GLU A 12 -14.27 5.25 11.98
C GLU A 12 -12.91 5.48 12.64
N CYS A 13 -12.01 6.14 11.92
CA CYS A 13 -10.73 6.56 12.46
C CYS A 13 -10.88 7.87 13.23
N SER A 14 -10.64 7.83 14.54
CA SER A 14 -10.77 9.01 15.42
C SER A 14 -9.80 10.15 15.11
N GLU A 15 -8.70 9.86 14.41
CA GLU A 15 -7.65 10.85 14.11
C GLU A 15 -7.94 11.68 12.84
N CYS A 16 -8.72 11.15 11.91
CA CYS A 16 -9.02 11.83 10.64
C CYS A 16 -10.47 11.72 10.18
N GLY A 17 -11.35 11.11 10.97
CA GLY A 17 -12.77 10.91 10.68
C GLY A 17 -13.07 9.97 9.50
N ARG A 18 -12.07 9.24 8.98
CA ARG A 18 -12.30 8.32 7.85
C ARG A 18 -13.08 7.09 8.28
N ILE A 19 -14.14 6.80 7.54
CA ILE A 19 -15.03 5.68 7.80
C ILE A 19 -14.75 4.52 6.82
N PHE A 20 -14.45 3.36 7.38
CA PHE A 20 -14.16 2.13 6.65
C PHE A 20 -15.31 1.11 6.78
N LYS A 21 -15.49 0.34 5.71
CA LYS A 21 -16.48 -0.74 5.66
C LYS A 21 -16.01 -1.99 6.42
N HIS A 22 -14.70 -2.25 6.42
CA HIS A 22 -14.11 -3.43 7.01
C HIS A 22 -13.10 -3.06 8.12
N LYS A 23 -13.04 -3.88 9.17
CA LYS A 23 -12.10 -3.71 10.29
C LYS A 23 -10.66 -3.73 9.80
N THR A 24 -10.35 -4.65 8.89
CA THR A 24 -9.02 -4.82 8.29
C THR A 24 -8.54 -3.54 7.61
N ASP A 25 -9.42 -2.86 6.88
CA ASP A 25 -9.10 -1.58 6.23
C ASP A 25 -8.86 -0.47 7.24
N HIS A 26 -9.66 -0.42 8.31
CA HIS A 26 -9.48 0.55 9.39
C HIS A 26 -8.16 0.36 10.14
N ILE A 27 -7.85 -0.87 10.57
CA ILE A 27 -6.57 -1.19 11.24
C ILE A 27 -5.40 -0.89 10.29
N ARG A 28 -5.53 -1.29 9.04
CA ARG A 28 -4.55 -0.98 8.01
C ARG A 28 -4.40 0.51 7.78
N HIS A 29 -5.42 1.33 8.02
CA HIS A 29 -5.35 2.79 7.95
C HIS A 29 -4.77 3.43 9.21
N GLN A 30 -5.03 2.89 10.40
CA GLN A 30 -4.45 3.41 11.65
C GLN A 30 -2.93 3.42 11.64
N ARG A 31 -2.28 2.47 10.95
CA ARG A 31 -0.81 2.47 10.79
C ARG A 31 -0.22 3.77 10.17
N VAL A 32 -1.05 4.74 9.70
CA VAL A 32 -0.65 5.92 8.86
C VAL A 32 -0.21 6.93 9.84
N HIS A 33 -1.03 7.08 10.87
CA HIS A 33 -0.79 7.96 11.95
C HIS A 33 0.32 7.45 12.86
N THR A 34 0.38 6.14 13.11
CA THR A 34 1.49 5.57 13.89
C THR A 34 2.82 5.53 13.12
N GLY A 35 2.80 5.71 11.80
CA GLY A 35 4.00 5.63 10.97
C GLY A 35 4.63 4.23 10.89
N GLU A 36 4.01 3.20 11.48
CA GLU A 36 4.52 1.84 11.50
C GLU A 36 4.59 1.26 10.08
N LYS A 37 5.80 0.85 9.68
CA LYS A 37 6.07 0.22 8.39
C LYS A 37 6.71 -1.15 8.63
N PRO A 38 5.90 -2.15 9.00
CA PRO A 38 6.40 -3.47 9.39
C PRO A 38 7.00 -4.26 8.22
N PHE A 39 6.80 -3.81 6.98
CA PHE A 39 7.28 -4.53 5.80
C PHE A 39 8.52 -3.84 5.23
N GLN A 40 9.70 -4.38 5.52
CA GLN A 40 10.97 -3.89 5.00
C GLN A 40 11.37 -4.66 3.74
N CYS A 41 12.04 -3.99 2.80
CA CYS A 41 12.72 -4.64 1.70
C CYS A 41 14.15 -5.01 2.11
N ASP A 42 14.49 -6.29 2.08
CA ASP A 42 15.82 -6.78 2.46
C ASP A 42 16.94 -6.30 1.54
N GLN A 43 16.62 -5.97 0.28
CA GLN A 43 17.61 -5.55 -0.73
C GLN A 43 18.06 -4.09 -0.57
N CYS A 44 17.22 -3.20 -0.03
CA CYS A 44 17.52 -1.76 0.03
C CYS A 44 17.10 -1.07 1.34
N GLY A 45 16.60 -1.83 2.31
CA GLY A 45 16.14 -1.31 3.60
C GLY A 45 14.89 -0.43 3.55
N LYS A 46 14.26 -0.24 2.38
CA LYS A 46 13.04 0.58 2.27
C LYS A 46 11.88 -0.08 3.01
N THR A 47 11.22 0.69 3.87
CA THR A 47 10.08 0.23 4.66
C THR A 47 8.76 0.67 4.03
N PHE A 48 7.78 -0.23 4.09
CA PHE A 48 6.46 -0.11 3.50
C PHE A 48 5.40 -0.49 4.51
N ARG A 49 4.21 0.03 4.24
CA ARG A 49 3.04 -0.17 5.09
C ARG A 49 2.27 -1.46 4.78
N HIS A 50 2.33 -1.92 3.54
CA HIS A 50 1.64 -3.13 3.08
C HIS A 50 2.61 -4.10 2.40
N SER A 51 2.37 -5.39 2.59
CA SER A 51 3.13 -6.46 1.92
C SER A 51 3.05 -6.36 0.40
N SER A 52 1.87 -6.04 -0.15
CA SER A 52 1.68 -5.86 -1.59
C SER A 52 2.59 -4.80 -2.20
N ASP A 53 2.94 -3.78 -1.42
CA ASP A 53 3.81 -2.70 -1.87
C ASP A 53 5.27 -3.13 -1.84
N VAL A 54 5.69 -3.95 -0.87
CA VAL A 54 7.01 -4.59 -0.85
C VAL A 54 7.18 -5.54 -2.02
N THR A 55 6.21 -6.42 -2.29
CA THR A 55 6.31 -7.37 -3.41
C THR A 55 6.41 -6.65 -4.74
N LYS A 56 5.64 -5.57 -4.95
CA LYS A 56 5.76 -4.73 -6.15
C LYS A 56 7.11 -4.02 -6.21
N HIS A 57 7.59 -3.54 -5.07
CA HIS A 57 8.89 -2.90 -4.97
C HIS A 57 10.03 -3.87 -5.30
N GLN A 58 10.00 -5.11 -4.80
CA GLN A 58 11.02 -6.12 -5.07
C GLN A 58 11.22 -6.40 -6.56
N ARG A 59 10.16 -6.25 -7.38
CA ARG A 59 10.25 -6.39 -8.85
C ARG A 59 11.19 -5.38 -9.51
N ILE A 60 11.47 -4.24 -8.87
CA ILE A 60 12.44 -3.28 -9.40
C ILE A 60 13.88 -3.77 -9.22
N HIS A 61 14.13 -4.59 -8.18
CA HIS A 61 15.45 -5.16 -7.91
C HIS A 61 15.70 -6.38 -8.79
N THR A 62 14.67 -7.21 -9.00
CA THR A 62 14.79 -8.39 -9.85
C THR A 62 14.65 -8.08 -11.34
N GLY A 63 14.18 -6.89 -11.71
CA GLY A 63 13.95 -6.49 -13.10
C GLY A 63 12.85 -7.31 -13.81
N GLU A 64 12.10 -8.13 -13.06
CA GLU A 64 11.07 -9.00 -13.63
C GLU A 64 9.89 -8.17 -14.16
N LYS A 65 9.69 -8.22 -15.48
CA LYS A 65 8.50 -7.72 -16.18
C LYS A 65 7.51 -8.88 -16.35
N PRO A 66 6.40 -8.95 -15.58
CA PRO A 66 5.41 -10.02 -15.74
C PRO A 66 4.55 -9.85 -17.01
N PHE A 67 4.50 -8.63 -17.56
CA PHE A 67 3.72 -8.31 -18.76
C PHE A 67 4.67 -7.88 -19.87
N LYS A 68 4.99 -8.81 -20.77
CA LYS A 68 5.58 -8.49 -22.08
C LYS A 68 4.47 -7.90 -22.95
N CYS A 69 4.45 -6.59 -23.10
CA CYS A 69 3.69 -5.95 -24.17
C CYS A 69 4.67 -5.64 -25.31
N GLY A 70 4.30 -5.91 -26.57
CA GLY A 70 5.17 -5.74 -27.74
C GLY A 70 5.53 -4.29 -28.10
N CYS A 71 5.16 -3.32 -27.27
CA CYS A 71 5.61 -1.93 -27.34
C CYS A 71 6.65 -1.67 -26.24
N GLU A 72 7.90 -1.95 -26.54
CA GLU A 72 8.99 -1.71 -25.60
C GLU A 72 9.27 -0.22 -25.48
N SER A 73 8.95 0.35 -24.30
CA SER A 73 9.65 1.48 -23.63
C SER A 73 8.73 2.27 -22.71
N ARG A 74 7.96 1.61 -21.83
CA ARG A 74 7.44 2.31 -20.65
C ARG A 74 8.32 2.01 -19.44
N PRO A 75 9.22 2.93 -19.03
CA PRO A 75 9.96 2.76 -17.80
C PRO A 75 8.99 2.67 -16.61
N PRO A 76 9.33 1.93 -15.55
CA PRO A 76 8.50 1.84 -14.35
C PRO A 76 8.22 3.25 -13.81
N ARG A 77 6.94 3.55 -13.49
CA ARG A 77 6.49 4.84 -12.94
C ARG A 77 6.93 5.09 -11.48
N SER A 78 8.08 4.56 -11.07
CA SER A 78 8.66 4.87 -9.76
C SER A 78 9.67 6.01 -9.93
N LYS A 79 9.16 7.26 -9.98
CA LYS A 79 9.99 8.41 -9.66
C LYS A 79 10.49 8.21 -8.22
N THR A 80 11.77 7.91 -8.09
CA THR A 80 12.49 7.83 -6.83
C THR A 80 12.38 9.21 -6.16
N PHE A 81 11.66 9.32 -5.04
CA PHE A 81 11.96 10.37 -4.08
C PHE A 81 13.16 9.87 -3.25
N PRO A 82 14.32 10.53 -3.31
CA PRO A 82 15.38 10.27 -2.36
C PRO A 82 14.92 10.81 -1.01
N MET A 83 14.55 9.91 -0.09
CA MET A 83 14.51 10.29 1.31
C MET A 83 15.96 10.30 1.82
N LYS A 84 16.63 11.44 1.66
CA LYS A 84 17.75 11.80 2.53
C LYS A 84 17.11 12.15 3.88
N TYR A 85 17.23 11.28 4.86
CA TYR A 85 17.01 11.65 6.26
C TYR A 85 18.37 12.12 6.79
N ALA A 86 18.46 13.40 7.16
CA ALA A 86 19.50 13.96 8.00
C ALA A 86 19.00 13.96 9.45
#